data_AF-A0A7C1W2U2-F1
#
_entry.id   AF-A0A7C1W2U2-F1
#
_cell.length_a   1.000
_cell.length_b   1.000
_cell.length_c   1.000
_cell.angle_alpha   90.00
_cell.angle_beta   90.00
_cell.angle_gamma   90.00
#
_symmetry.space_group_name_H-M   'P 1'
#
loop_
_entity.id
_entity.type
_entity.pdbx_description
1 polymer ?
#
loop_
_entity_poly.entity_id
_entity_poly.type
_entity_poly.pdbx_seq_one_letter_code
_entity_poly.pdbx_strand_id
1 'polypeptide(L)'
;GMYKTNIRDRNKIIELTREIALSKKPVDSEMTLSKKPKRSVIMSDEVQPFGASAPLKDLSIDNSYWDRKMEKCYYDTDLKAKEAVNFLYKKNVPVSSIQKAFSTGSFGIEKNRKLVPTRWSITAVDDMLGKEIMEKVKRFPVINEYRVYESVFLDNRFEILMIPQAWSYESMETWYPGTLWNQSPTNFVLYSDSETYKGRTTYAKIGGCYYSARLAVLELLEKEKRQATVIVLREAHPGYIMPVGVWHVRENVRNAMRSKPLKFDTLEEALLRVAERLEIPINFWIENSDLLRESFTQKKLTHWI
;
A
#
# COMPACT_ATOMS: atom_id res chain seq x y z
N GLY A 1 8.93 -23.83 2.70
CA GLY A 1 9.48 -24.63 1.58
C GLY A 1 9.27 -23.90 0.27
N MET A 2 10.02 -24.24 -0.78
CA MET A 2 9.88 -23.66 -2.13
C MET A 2 9.27 -24.69 -3.08
N TYR A 3 8.27 -24.31 -3.86
CA TYR A 3 7.64 -25.19 -4.85
C TYR A 3 7.48 -24.44 -6.17
N LYS A 4 7.97 -25.02 -7.27
CA LYS A 4 7.90 -24.42 -8.61
C LYS A 4 6.75 -25.04 -9.39
N THR A 5 5.88 -24.21 -9.94
CA THR A 5 4.67 -24.63 -10.64
C THR A 5 4.26 -23.57 -11.67
N ASN A 6 3.44 -23.93 -12.66
CA ASN A 6 2.83 -22.93 -13.54
C ASN A 6 1.77 -22.14 -12.76
N ILE A 7 1.64 -20.84 -13.06
CA ILE A 7 0.69 -19.94 -12.41
C ILE A 7 -0.79 -20.34 -12.59
N ARG A 8 -1.10 -21.23 -13.54
CA ARG A 8 -2.45 -21.76 -13.78
C ARG A 8 -2.65 -23.20 -13.29
N ASP A 9 -1.61 -23.84 -12.76
CA ASP A 9 -1.74 -25.21 -12.26
C ASP A 9 -2.70 -25.26 -11.06
N ARG A 10 -3.38 -26.40 -10.91
CA ARG A 10 -4.26 -26.72 -9.77
C ARG A 10 -3.83 -28.04 -9.11
N ASN A 11 -2.56 -28.12 -8.70
CA ASN A 11 -2.07 -29.29 -7.99
C ASN A 11 -2.40 -29.22 -6.49
N LYS A 12 -2.25 -30.36 -5.80
CA LYS A 12 -2.53 -30.50 -4.38
C LYS A 12 -1.89 -29.40 -3.51
N ILE A 13 -0.63 -29.06 -3.76
CA ILE A 13 0.09 -28.04 -2.97
C ILE A 13 -0.54 -26.65 -3.15
N ILE A 14 -0.95 -26.31 -4.39
CA ILE A 14 -1.63 -25.04 -4.68
C ILE A 14 -3.01 -25.00 -4.02
N GLU A 15 -3.78 -26.08 -4.09
CA GLU A 15 -5.10 -26.17 -3.43
C GLU A 15 -4.97 -25.99 -1.92
N LEU A 16 -4.01 -26.68 -1.27
CA LEU A 16 -3.74 -26.50 0.16
C LEU A 16 -3.28 -25.08 0.50
N THR A 17 -2.45 -24.47 -0.35
CA THR A 17 -2.04 -23.07 -0.18
C THR A 17 -3.25 -22.13 -0.26
N ARG A 18 -4.20 -22.42 -1.15
CA ARG A 18 -5.45 -21.67 -1.30
C ARG A 18 -6.37 -21.85 -0.10
N GLU A 19 -6.48 -23.06 0.44
CA GLU A 19 -7.21 -23.33 1.69
C GLU A 19 -6.65 -22.49 2.84
N ILE A 20 -5.33 -22.48 3.03
CA ILE A 20 -4.66 -21.62 4.01
C ILE A 20 -4.95 -20.13 3.76
N ALA A 21 -5.06 -19.72 2.49
CA ALA A 21 -5.32 -18.32 2.12
C ALA A 21 -6.75 -17.86 2.37
N LEU A 22 -7.74 -18.74 2.16
CA LEU A 22 -9.18 -18.47 2.38
C LEU A 22 -9.63 -18.70 3.83
N SER A 23 -8.75 -19.30 4.64
CA SER A 23 -9.01 -19.60 6.04
C SER A 23 -9.20 -18.35 6.88
N LYS A 24 -10.23 -18.39 7.74
CA LYS A 24 -10.55 -17.31 8.68
C LYS A 24 -9.54 -17.22 9.83
N LYS A 25 -8.98 -18.36 10.24
CA LYS A 25 -8.00 -18.48 11.33
C LYS A 25 -6.67 -19.02 10.78
N PRO A 26 -5.54 -18.79 11.49
CA PRO A 26 -4.31 -19.51 11.20
C PRO A 26 -4.57 -21.03 11.18
N VAL A 27 -3.99 -21.70 10.19
CA VAL A 27 -4.12 -23.15 9.99
C VAL A 27 -2.79 -23.79 10.31
N ASP A 28 -2.82 -24.80 11.16
CA ASP A 28 -1.62 -25.59 11.45
C ASP A 28 -1.22 -26.37 10.21
N SER A 29 0.05 -26.24 9.84
CA SER A 29 0.58 -26.83 8.62
C SER A 29 1.92 -27.49 8.87
N GLU A 30 2.07 -28.70 8.34
CA GLU A 30 3.31 -29.45 8.38
C GLU A 30 3.88 -29.54 6.97
N MET A 31 5.19 -29.40 6.85
CA MET A 31 5.88 -29.48 5.57
C MET A 31 7.08 -30.40 5.64
N THR A 32 7.20 -31.28 4.65
CA THR A 32 8.41 -32.08 4.44
C THR A 32 9.27 -31.43 3.38
N LEU A 33 10.54 -31.19 3.68
CA LEU A 33 11.50 -30.59 2.74
C LEU A 33 12.34 -31.69 2.07
N SER A 34 12.64 -31.55 0.79
CA SER A 34 13.45 -32.54 0.06
C SER A 34 14.92 -32.56 0.50
N LYS A 35 15.39 -31.51 1.17
CA LYS A 35 16.75 -31.37 1.71
C LYS A 35 16.79 -30.38 2.86
N LYS A 36 17.87 -30.41 3.64
CA LYS A 36 18.11 -29.46 4.74
C LYS A 36 18.00 -28.02 4.23
N PRO A 37 17.22 -27.13 4.89
CA PRO A 37 17.12 -25.74 4.51
C PRO A 37 18.48 -25.06 4.63
N LYS A 38 18.87 -24.34 3.58
CA LYS A 38 20.10 -23.54 3.59
C LYS A 38 19.77 -22.15 4.13
N ARG A 39 20.61 -21.62 5.02
CA ARG A 39 20.52 -20.22 5.46
C ARG A 39 20.96 -19.33 4.31
N SER A 40 20.00 -18.93 3.49
CA SER A 40 20.14 -17.86 2.51
C SER A 40 19.03 -16.87 2.77
N VAL A 41 19.38 -15.65 3.14
CA VAL A 41 18.41 -14.54 3.10
C VAL A 41 18.29 -14.17 1.63
N ILE A 42 17.15 -14.51 1.02
CA ILE A 42 16.85 -14.06 -0.33
C ILE A 42 16.28 -12.66 -0.19
N MET A 43 17.07 -11.67 -0.57
CA MET A 43 16.59 -10.30 -0.75
C MET A 43 16.09 -10.19 -2.18
N SER A 44 14.78 -10.09 -2.34
CA SER A 44 14.11 -9.90 -3.63
C SER A 44 13.11 -8.76 -3.49
N ASP A 45 12.94 -7.96 -4.54
CA ASP A 45 11.93 -6.90 -4.57
C ASP A 45 10.51 -7.43 -4.75
N GLU A 46 10.34 -8.69 -5.17
CA GLU A 46 9.04 -9.29 -5.49
C GLU A 46 8.42 -10.04 -4.30
N VAL A 47 9.27 -10.53 -3.38
CA VAL A 47 8.86 -11.40 -2.27
C VAL A 47 9.42 -10.84 -0.98
N GLN A 48 8.63 -10.93 0.10
CA GLN A 48 9.13 -10.59 1.43
C GLN A 48 10.38 -11.44 1.74
N PRO A 49 11.38 -10.88 2.44
CA PRO A 49 12.56 -11.62 2.84
C PRO A 49 12.13 -12.80 3.71
N PHE A 50 12.42 -14.00 3.22
CA PHE A 50 12.16 -15.24 3.93
C PHE A 50 13.48 -15.91 4.31
N GLY A 51 13.45 -16.60 5.46
CA GLY A 51 14.62 -17.24 6.04
C GLY A 51 15.05 -18.50 5.29
N ALA A 52 15.72 -19.40 6.04
CA ALA A 52 16.28 -20.61 5.49
C ALA A 52 15.24 -21.42 4.69
N SER A 53 15.60 -21.76 3.44
CA SER A 53 14.65 -22.33 2.47
C SER A 53 15.19 -23.59 1.81
N ALA A 54 14.28 -24.50 1.45
CA ALA A 54 14.56 -25.68 0.65
C ALA A 54 13.31 -26.08 -0.17
N PRO A 55 13.50 -26.84 -1.27
CA PRO A 55 12.41 -27.41 -2.03
C PRO A 55 11.42 -28.17 -1.14
N LEU A 56 10.14 -27.91 -1.35
CA LEU A 56 9.02 -28.56 -0.68
C LEU A 56 8.77 -29.92 -1.33
N LYS A 57 8.74 -30.99 -0.52
CA LYS A 57 8.40 -32.35 -0.94
C LYS A 57 6.91 -32.63 -0.74
N ASP A 58 6.39 -32.29 0.44
CA ASP A 58 5.00 -32.50 0.80
C ASP A 58 4.51 -31.40 1.76
N LEU A 59 3.21 -31.13 1.71
CA LEU A 59 2.51 -30.17 2.55
C LEU A 59 1.22 -30.82 3.02
N SER A 60 1.00 -30.82 4.33
CA SER A 60 -0.26 -31.19 4.97
C SER A 60 -0.74 -30.02 5.83
N ILE A 61 -2.05 -29.91 5.95
CA ILE A 61 -2.68 -28.90 6.80
C ILE A 61 -3.74 -29.60 7.65
N ASP A 62 -3.97 -29.08 8.84
CA ASP A 62 -5.11 -29.48 9.66
C ASP A 62 -6.41 -28.86 9.11
N ASN A 63 -7.56 -29.25 9.68
CA ASN A 63 -8.87 -28.76 9.29
C ASN A 63 -8.91 -27.23 9.21
N SER A 64 -9.30 -26.75 8.03
CA SER A 64 -9.37 -25.32 7.74
C SER A 64 -10.82 -24.87 7.63
N TYR A 65 -11.14 -23.72 8.22
CA TYR A 65 -12.46 -23.11 8.14
C TYR A 65 -12.38 -21.81 7.36
N TRP A 66 -13.00 -21.80 6.19
CA TRP A 66 -12.99 -20.65 5.31
C TRP A 66 -13.84 -19.50 5.88
N ASP A 67 -13.46 -18.27 5.58
CA ASP A 67 -14.38 -17.16 5.79
C ASP A 67 -15.54 -17.29 4.81
N ARG A 68 -16.77 -17.44 5.31
CA ARG A 68 -17.99 -17.62 4.48
C ARG A 68 -18.15 -16.57 3.37
N LYS A 69 -17.68 -15.34 3.60
CA LYS A 69 -17.77 -14.26 2.60
C LYS A 69 -16.76 -14.51 1.47
N MET A 70 -15.55 -14.95 1.81
CA MET A 70 -14.52 -15.30 0.84
C MET A 70 -14.89 -16.57 0.07
N GLU A 71 -15.40 -17.57 0.77
CA GLU A 71 -15.93 -18.80 0.18
C GLU A 71 -17.00 -18.50 -0.87
N LYS A 72 -17.97 -17.64 -0.53
CA LYS A 72 -18.97 -17.17 -1.48
C LYS A 72 -18.35 -16.53 -2.72
N CYS A 73 -17.37 -15.64 -2.56
CA CYS A 73 -16.68 -15.01 -3.69
C CYS A 73 -15.81 -15.98 -4.49
N TYR A 74 -15.31 -17.04 -3.87
CA TYR A 74 -14.53 -18.06 -4.53
C TYR A 74 -15.40 -18.94 -5.43
N TYR A 75 -16.54 -19.42 -4.92
CA TYR A 75 -17.43 -20.29 -5.70
C TYR A 75 -18.20 -19.55 -6.80
N ASP A 76 -18.30 -18.22 -6.72
CA ASP A 76 -18.83 -17.40 -7.81
C ASP A 76 -17.77 -17.25 -8.92
N THR A 77 -17.87 -18.11 -9.93
CA THR A 77 -16.91 -18.20 -11.05
C THR A 77 -17.09 -17.13 -12.11
N ASP A 78 -18.17 -16.35 -12.06
CA ASP A 78 -18.46 -15.27 -13.00
C ASP A 78 -18.23 -13.87 -12.40
N LEU A 79 -18.12 -13.78 -11.06
CA LEU A 79 -17.83 -12.55 -10.34
C LEU A 79 -16.47 -11.94 -10.73
N LYS A 80 -16.47 -10.67 -11.12
CA LYS A 80 -15.23 -9.95 -11.41
C LYS A 80 -14.41 -9.76 -10.14
N ALA A 81 -13.08 -9.83 -10.27
CA ALA A 81 -12.19 -9.75 -9.11
C ALA A 81 -12.33 -8.43 -8.34
N LYS A 82 -12.54 -7.31 -9.05
CA LYS A 82 -12.81 -5.99 -8.45
C LYS A 82 -14.09 -5.99 -7.60
N GLU A 83 -15.15 -6.64 -8.07
CA GLU A 83 -16.43 -6.71 -7.37
C GLU A 83 -16.33 -7.58 -6.12
N ALA A 84 -15.63 -8.72 -6.22
CA ALA A 84 -15.31 -9.57 -5.06
C ALA A 84 -14.53 -8.80 -3.99
N VAL A 85 -13.44 -8.12 -4.38
CA VAL A 85 -12.60 -7.32 -3.46
C VAL A 85 -13.41 -6.23 -2.78
N ASN A 86 -14.21 -5.47 -3.54
CA ASN A 86 -15.07 -4.41 -2.99
C ASN A 86 -16.14 -4.96 -2.05
N PHE A 87 -16.76 -6.10 -2.39
CA PHE A 87 -17.75 -6.77 -1.54
C PHE A 87 -17.14 -7.20 -0.20
N LEU A 88 -15.99 -7.87 -0.24
CA LEU A 88 -15.29 -8.36 0.96
C LEU A 88 -14.87 -7.20 1.86
N TYR A 89 -14.32 -6.14 1.28
CA TYR A 89 -13.93 -4.95 2.02
C TYR A 89 -15.13 -4.27 2.70
N LYS A 90 -16.24 -4.05 1.97
CA LYS A 90 -17.49 -3.50 2.54
C LYS A 90 -18.09 -4.38 3.64
N LYS A 91 -17.75 -5.67 3.67
CA LYS A 91 -18.14 -6.62 4.74
C LYS A 91 -17.10 -6.73 5.86
N ASN A 92 -16.17 -5.78 5.97
CA ASN A 92 -15.14 -5.70 7.01
C ASN A 92 -14.21 -6.94 7.04
N VAL A 93 -13.98 -7.57 5.90
CA VAL A 93 -12.92 -8.58 5.78
C VAL A 93 -11.57 -7.86 5.78
N PRO A 94 -10.58 -8.29 6.60
CA PRO A 94 -9.29 -7.64 6.64
C PRO A 94 -8.63 -7.58 5.25
N VAL A 95 -8.09 -6.41 4.88
CA VAL A 95 -7.44 -6.20 3.57
C VAL A 95 -6.30 -7.20 3.34
N SER A 96 -5.53 -7.53 4.38
CA SER A 96 -4.46 -8.54 4.33
C SER A 96 -4.99 -9.93 3.96
N SER A 97 -6.15 -10.33 4.49
CA SER A 97 -6.80 -11.59 4.12
C SER A 97 -7.25 -11.56 2.67
N ILE A 98 -7.85 -10.44 2.21
CA ILE A 98 -8.26 -10.27 0.80
C ILE A 98 -7.04 -10.38 -0.12
N GLN A 99 -5.91 -9.73 0.22
CA GLN A 99 -4.65 -9.78 -0.52
C GLN A 99 -4.08 -11.21 -0.60
N LYS A 100 -4.12 -11.95 0.51
CA LYS A 100 -3.66 -13.35 0.59
C LYS A 100 -4.51 -14.26 -0.30
N ALA A 101 -5.84 -14.15 -0.26
CA ALA A 101 -6.72 -14.92 -1.13
C ALA A 101 -6.60 -14.50 -2.60
N PHE A 102 -6.37 -13.21 -2.88
CA PHE A 102 -6.17 -12.72 -4.22
C PHE A 102 -4.88 -13.28 -4.86
N SER A 103 -3.79 -13.42 -4.10
CA SER A 103 -2.53 -13.98 -4.61
C SER A 103 -2.61 -15.45 -5.01
N THR A 104 -3.51 -16.21 -4.38
CA THR A 104 -3.80 -17.61 -4.73
C THR A 104 -4.79 -17.78 -5.89
N GLY A 105 -5.14 -16.67 -6.56
CA GLY A 105 -6.08 -16.67 -7.68
C GLY A 105 -7.52 -17.00 -7.27
N SER A 106 -7.92 -16.70 -6.03
CA SER A 106 -9.22 -17.12 -5.50
C SER A 106 -10.40 -16.27 -6.00
N PHE A 107 -10.16 -15.09 -6.58
CA PHE A 107 -11.23 -14.17 -6.99
C PHE A 107 -11.12 -13.82 -8.47
N GLY A 108 -12.27 -13.60 -9.10
CA GLY A 108 -12.38 -13.24 -10.51
C GLY A 108 -13.04 -14.32 -11.36
N ILE A 109 -13.22 -14.00 -12.64
CA ILE A 109 -13.78 -14.94 -13.61
C ILE A 109 -12.85 -16.15 -13.72
N GLU A 110 -13.40 -17.37 -13.63
CA GLU A 110 -12.61 -18.60 -13.48
C GLU A 110 -11.47 -18.73 -14.50
N LYS A 111 -11.76 -18.49 -15.79
CA LYS A 111 -10.77 -18.57 -16.88
C LYS A 111 -9.57 -17.61 -16.72
N ASN A 112 -9.73 -16.56 -15.92
CA ASN A 112 -8.70 -15.54 -15.68
C ASN A 112 -7.98 -15.71 -14.34
N ARG A 113 -8.43 -16.65 -13.49
CA ARG A 113 -7.80 -16.93 -12.20
C ARG A 113 -6.41 -17.53 -12.42
N LYS A 114 -5.43 -16.99 -11.70
CA LYS A 114 -4.03 -17.40 -11.74
C LYS A 114 -3.35 -17.01 -10.44
N LEU A 115 -2.25 -17.67 -10.10
CA LEU A 115 -1.36 -17.23 -9.04
C LEU A 115 -0.74 -15.88 -9.41
N VAL A 116 -0.68 -14.98 -8.44
CA VAL A 116 -0.14 -13.63 -8.58
C VAL A 116 0.90 -13.41 -7.48
N PRO A 117 2.08 -12.84 -7.78
CA PRO A 117 3.06 -12.48 -6.75
C PRO A 117 2.45 -11.61 -5.67
N THR A 118 2.80 -11.86 -4.40
CA THR A 118 2.22 -11.16 -3.23
C THR A 118 2.29 -9.64 -3.36
N ARG A 119 3.42 -9.09 -3.85
CA ARG A 119 3.57 -7.64 -4.08
C ARG A 119 2.52 -7.10 -5.05
N TRP A 120 2.29 -7.79 -6.17
CA TRP A 120 1.29 -7.38 -7.16
C TRP A 120 -0.13 -7.53 -6.63
N SER A 121 -0.40 -8.56 -5.82
CA SER A 121 -1.70 -8.72 -5.15
C SER A 121 -1.99 -7.60 -4.17
N ILE A 122 -0.98 -7.17 -3.39
CA ILE A 122 -1.10 -6.01 -2.49
C ILE A 122 -1.46 -4.77 -3.31
N THR A 123 -0.66 -4.45 -4.32
CA THR A 123 -0.88 -3.26 -5.17
C THR A 123 -2.24 -3.30 -5.87
N ALA A 124 -2.62 -4.45 -6.45
CA ALA A 124 -3.87 -4.58 -7.19
C ALA A 124 -5.10 -4.40 -6.28
N VAL A 125 -5.10 -5.00 -5.09
CA VAL A 125 -6.18 -4.83 -4.12
C VAL A 125 -6.23 -3.38 -3.64
N ASP A 126 -5.09 -2.77 -3.31
CA ASP A 126 -5.04 -1.39 -2.82
C ASP A 126 -5.51 -0.39 -3.89
N ASP A 127 -5.14 -0.58 -5.16
CA ASP A 127 -5.60 0.26 -6.26
C ASP A 127 -7.11 0.10 -6.51
N MET A 128 -7.63 -1.14 -6.51
CA MET A 128 -9.06 -1.40 -6.70
C MET A 128 -9.92 -0.74 -5.61
N LEU A 129 -9.51 -0.91 -4.34
CA LEU A 129 -10.19 -0.31 -3.20
C LEU A 129 -10.04 1.21 -3.20
N GLY A 130 -8.82 1.70 -3.42
CA GLY A 130 -8.54 3.13 -3.47
C GLY A 130 -9.39 3.85 -4.51
N LYS A 131 -9.50 3.31 -5.73
CA LYS A 131 -10.34 3.92 -6.77
C LYS A 131 -11.82 3.98 -6.38
N GLU A 132 -12.36 2.93 -5.76
CA GLU A 132 -13.76 2.90 -5.31
C GLU A 132 -14.03 3.96 -4.23
N ILE A 133 -13.13 4.10 -3.25
CA ILE A 133 -13.27 5.05 -2.14
C ILE A 133 -13.06 6.48 -2.65
N MET A 134 -12.07 6.69 -3.51
CA MET A 134 -11.75 7.98 -4.12
C MET A 134 -12.97 8.62 -4.80
N GLU A 135 -13.76 7.84 -5.55
CA GLU A 135 -14.97 8.36 -6.21
C GLU A 135 -16.06 8.85 -5.25
N LYS A 136 -16.06 8.35 -4.01
CA LYS A 136 -16.93 8.88 -2.94
C LYS A 136 -16.32 10.12 -2.30
N VAL A 137 -15.02 10.05 -1.96
CA VAL A 137 -14.28 11.14 -1.31
C VAL A 137 -14.37 12.43 -2.09
N LYS A 138 -14.21 12.37 -3.42
CA LYS A 138 -14.37 13.51 -4.34
C LYS A 138 -15.68 14.30 -4.20
N ARG A 139 -16.74 13.68 -3.66
CA ARG A 139 -18.08 14.28 -3.49
C ARG A 139 -18.30 14.92 -2.12
N PHE A 140 -17.38 14.72 -1.17
CA PHE A 140 -17.49 15.28 0.16
C PHE A 140 -17.04 16.74 0.21
N PRO A 141 -17.46 17.53 1.20
CA PRO A 141 -16.93 18.89 1.37
C PRO A 141 -15.43 18.86 1.70
N VAL A 142 -14.73 19.91 1.26
CA VAL A 142 -13.29 20.10 1.51
C VAL A 142 -13.05 20.34 3.00
N ILE A 143 -11.89 19.92 3.52
CA ILE A 143 -11.45 20.33 4.87
C ILE A 143 -11.26 21.85 4.94
N ASN A 144 -11.37 22.43 6.14
CA ASN A 144 -11.32 23.87 6.37
C ASN A 144 -9.99 24.35 6.97
N GLU A 145 -9.06 23.44 7.24
CA GLU A 145 -7.74 23.74 7.81
C GLU A 145 -6.65 22.93 7.11
N TYR A 146 -5.39 23.36 7.24
CA TYR A 146 -4.25 22.54 6.90
C TYR A 146 -4.02 21.52 8.02
N ARG A 147 -3.67 20.28 7.65
CA ARG A 147 -3.40 19.23 8.63
C ARG A 147 -2.07 18.55 8.34
N VAL A 148 -1.32 18.27 9.39
CA VAL A 148 -0.10 17.45 9.32
C VAL A 148 -0.28 16.25 10.24
N TYR A 149 0.03 15.07 9.70
CA TYR A 149 0.09 13.81 10.43
C TYR A 149 1.50 13.25 10.34
N GLU A 150 1.99 12.73 11.46
CA GLU A 150 3.39 12.30 11.60
C GLU A 150 3.43 10.84 12.04
N SER A 151 4.38 10.07 11.51
CA SER A 151 4.71 8.73 12.02
C SER A 151 6.16 8.41 11.78
N VAL A 152 6.78 7.75 12.76
CA VAL A 152 8.14 7.21 12.65
C VAL A 152 8.11 5.72 12.99
N PHE A 153 8.57 4.88 12.08
CA PHE A 153 8.65 3.43 12.30
C PHE A 153 9.72 2.80 11.42
N LEU A 154 10.47 1.84 11.98
CA LEU A 154 11.59 1.18 11.29
C LEU A 154 12.54 2.15 10.56
N ASP A 155 12.89 3.25 11.24
CA ASP A 155 13.74 4.31 10.69
C ASP A 155 13.23 4.93 9.38
N ASN A 156 11.91 4.90 9.19
CA ASN A 156 11.21 5.66 8.16
C ASN A 156 10.41 6.76 8.84
N ARG A 157 10.53 7.98 8.32
CA ARG A 157 9.73 9.13 8.74
C ARG A 157 8.67 9.41 7.69
N PHE A 158 7.44 9.57 8.14
CA PHE A 158 6.29 9.88 7.32
C PHE A 158 5.68 11.19 7.79
N GLU A 159 5.55 12.13 6.86
CA GLU A 159 4.84 13.39 7.03
C GLU A 159 3.71 13.42 6.00
N ILE A 160 2.46 13.50 6.47
CA ILE A 160 1.30 13.59 5.59
C ILE A 160 0.64 14.95 5.75
N LEU A 161 0.78 15.76 4.71
CA LEU A 161 0.18 17.08 4.60
C LEU A 161 -1.18 16.99 3.91
N MET A 162 -2.22 17.52 4.53
CA MET A 162 -3.52 17.73 3.91
C MET A 162 -3.77 19.23 3.72
N ILE A 163 -4.10 19.60 2.50
CA ILE A 163 -4.38 20.96 2.07
C ILE A 163 -5.89 21.10 1.82
N PRO A 164 -6.54 22.20 2.27
CA PRO A 164 -7.96 22.47 2.08
C PRO A 164 -8.30 22.80 0.62
N GLN A 165 -8.21 21.79 -0.25
CA GLN A 165 -8.50 21.83 -1.67
C GLN A 165 -9.23 20.56 -2.15
N ALA A 166 -9.74 20.58 -3.38
CA ALA A 166 -10.36 19.41 -4.00
C ALA A 166 -9.36 18.25 -4.10
N TRP A 167 -9.87 17.02 -4.08
CA TRP A 167 -9.03 15.81 -4.08
C TRP A 167 -7.97 15.84 -5.19
N SER A 168 -6.72 15.80 -4.75
CA SER A 168 -5.52 15.48 -5.52
C SER A 168 -4.59 14.74 -4.56
N TYR A 169 -3.74 13.85 -5.08
CA TYR A 169 -2.89 13.02 -4.23
C TYR A 169 -1.48 12.90 -4.81
N GLU A 170 -0.48 13.14 -3.97
CA GLU A 170 0.93 12.96 -4.30
C GLU A 170 1.62 12.13 -3.22
N SER A 171 2.50 11.24 -3.68
CA SER A 171 3.41 10.51 -2.80
C SER A 171 4.82 10.79 -3.27
N MET A 172 5.70 11.07 -2.32
CA MET A 172 7.11 11.27 -2.57
C MET A 172 7.91 10.40 -1.60
N GLU A 173 8.84 9.62 -2.14
CA GLU A 173 9.75 8.79 -1.35
C GLU A 173 11.19 9.17 -1.66
N THR A 174 11.94 9.50 -0.61
CA THR A 174 13.37 9.75 -0.73
C THR A 174 14.16 8.71 0.05
N TRP A 175 15.11 8.09 -0.64
CA TRP A 175 15.97 7.05 -0.11
C TRP A 175 17.36 7.61 0.15
N TYR A 176 17.82 7.50 1.40
CA TYR A 176 19.16 7.95 1.78
C TYR A 176 20.26 7.15 1.09
N PRO A 177 21.44 7.77 0.82
CA PRO A 177 22.63 7.07 0.36
C PRO A 177 22.97 5.88 1.28
N GLY A 178 23.38 4.75 0.69
CA GLY A 178 23.72 3.53 1.42
C GLY A 178 22.53 2.70 1.91
N THR A 179 21.30 3.07 1.58
CA THR A 179 20.13 2.19 1.79
C THR A 179 20.09 1.09 0.73
N LEU A 180 19.35 0.00 1.02
CA LEU A 180 19.23 -1.14 0.10
C LEU A 180 18.76 -0.75 -1.32
N TRP A 181 17.95 0.31 -1.41
CA TRP A 181 17.34 0.82 -2.64
C TRP A 181 18.07 2.03 -3.23
N ASN A 182 19.10 2.55 -2.55
CA ASN A 182 19.96 3.59 -3.05
C ASN A 182 21.43 3.26 -2.74
N GLN A 183 22.06 2.56 -3.68
CA GLN A 183 23.47 2.20 -3.63
C GLN A 183 24.41 3.39 -3.93
N SER A 184 23.87 4.59 -4.19
CA SER A 184 24.69 5.79 -4.36
C SER A 184 25.40 6.11 -3.04
N PRO A 185 26.70 6.46 -3.08
CA PRO A 185 27.44 6.83 -1.89
C PRO A 185 27.11 8.23 -1.38
N THR A 186 26.52 9.11 -2.20
CA THR A 186 26.37 10.53 -1.85
C THR A 186 25.01 11.14 -2.17
N ASN A 187 24.28 10.61 -3.15
CA ASN A 187 23.09 11.29 -3.68
C ASN A 187 21.82 10.65 -3.17
N PHE A 188 20.84 11.47 -2.78
CA PHE A 188 19.48 11.01 -2.51
C PHE A 188 18.80 10.54 -3.80
N VAL A 189 18.01 9.47 -3.71
CA VAL A 189 17.12 9.05 -4.80
C VAL A 189 15.71 9.40 -4.40
N LEU A 190 15.09 10.32 -5.15
CA LEU A 190 13.72 10.75 -4.97
C LEU A 190 12.85 10.18 -6.08
N TYR A 191 11.73 9.59 -5.69
CA TYR A 191 10.63 9.27 -6.58
C TYR A 191 9.41 10.08 -6.15
N SER A 192 8.82 10.80 -7.10
CA SER A 192 7.52 11.48 -6.93
C SER A 192 6.54 10.98 -7.98
N ASP A 193 5.30 10.75 -7.53
CA ASP A 193 4.15 10.54 -8.40
C ASP A 193 2.96 11.30 -7.83
N SER A 194 2.25 11.99 -8.71
CA SER A 194 1.07 12.79 -8.38
C SER A 194 -0.16 12.32 -9.18
N GLU A 195 -1.35 12.65 -8.68
CA GLU A 195 -2.61 12.54 -9.40
C GLU A 195 -3.53 13.71 -9.06
N THR A 196 -4.17 14.24 -10.09
CA THR A 196 -5.17 15.30 -9.95
C THR A 196 -6.54 14.70 -9.64
N TYR A 197 -7.57 15.55 -9.60
CA TYR A 197 -8.96 15.12 -9.42
C TYR A 197 -9.44 14.01 -10.38
N LYS A 198 -8.85 13.86 -11.57
CA LYS A 198 -9.21 12.78 -12.49
C LYS A 198 -8.60 11.43 -12.12
N GLY A 199 -7.59 11.41 -11.26
CA GLY A 199 -6.79 10.23 -10.92
C GLY A 199 -5.80 9.84 -12.03
N ARG A 200 -5.01 8.80 -11.79
CA ARG A 200 -4.03 8.28 -12.76
C ARG A 200 -4.60 7.29 -13.76
N THR A 201 -4.10 7.37 -14.99
CA THR A 201 -4.29 6.37 -16.05
C THR A 201 -3.08 5.44 -16.19
N THR A 202 -1.91 5.87 -15.74
CA THR A 202 -0.65 5.12 -15.82
C THR A 202 -0.19 4.63 -14.45
N TYR A 203 0.59 3.56 -14.45
CA TYR A 203 1.14 2.98 -13.23
C TYR A 203 2.15 3.95 -12.57
N ALA A 204 2.09 4.12 -11.24
CA ALA A 204 3.04 4.93 -10.47
C ALA A 204 4.48 4.38 -10.57
N LYS A 205 5.45 5.26 -10.80
CA LYS A 205 6.89 4.95 -10.80
C LYS A 205 7.36 4.46 -9.43
N ILE A 206 6.84 5.05 -8.35
CA ILE A 206 7.02 4.60 -6.95
C ILE A 206 6.52 3.16 -6.75
N GLY A 207 5.58 2.72 -7.58
CA GLY A 207 5.00 1.38 -7.53
C GLY A 207 4.00 1.22 -6.39
N GLY A 208 4.08 0.10 -5.67
CA GLY A 208 3.05 -0.31 -4.70
C GLY A 208 2.85 0.67 -3.55
N CYS A 209 3.92 1.34 -3.09
CA CYS A 209 3.86 2.23 -1.94
C CYS A 209 2.87 3.39 -2.15
N TYR A 210 2.82 3.92 -3.39
CA TYR A 210 1.87 4.94 -3.81
C TYR A 210 0.42 4.52 -3.54
N TYR A 211 0.01 3.34 -4.02
CA TYR A 211 -1.37 2.86 -3.87
C TYR A 211 -1.71 2.51 -2.43
N SER A 212 -0.74 1.96 -1.69
CA SER A 212 -0.90 1.61 -0.28
C SER A 212 -1.08 2.83 0.62
N ALA A 213 -0.27 3.89 0.43
CA ALA A 213 -0.44 5.15 1.13
C ALA A 213 -1.76 5.83 0.73
N ARG A 214 -2.09 5.87 -0.56
CA ARG A 214 -3.36 6.43 -1.06
C ARG A 214 -4.57 5.78 -0.42
N LEU A 215 -4.60 4.44 -0.32
CA LEU A 215 -5.71 3.73 0.31
C LEU A 215 -5.87 4.16 1.78
N ALA A 216 -4.78 4.23 2.55
CA ALA A 216 -4.82 4.64 3.95
C ALA A 216 -5.35 6.08 4.14
N VAL A 217 -4.93 7.00 3.27
CA VAL A 217 -5.44 8.39 3.25
C VAL A 217 -6.94 8.42 2.95
N LEU A 218 -7.36 7.69 1.91
CA LEU A 218 -8.75 7.65 1.47
C LEU A 218 -9.67 7.05 2.54
N GLU A 219 -9.21 6.06 3.30
CA GLU A 219 -9.96 5.48 4.42
C GLU A 219 -10.28 6.54 5.49
N LEU A 220 -9.33 7.42 5.83
CA LEU A 220 -9.58 8.51 6.78
C LEU A 220 -10.57 9.52 6.21
N LEU A 221 -10.36 9.97 4.97
CA LEU A 221 -11.23 10.96 4.33
C LEU A 221 -12.67 10.45 4.14
N GLU A 222 -12.84 9.16 3.82
CA GLU A 222 -14.16 8.53 3.76
C GLU A 222 -14.82 8.48 5.15
N LYS A 223 -14.06 8.12 6.19
CA LYS A 223 -14.55 8.10 7.58
C LYS A 223 -15.01 9.48 8.05
N GLU A 224 -14.24 10.51 7.76
CA GLU A 224 -14.58 11.89 8.13
C GLU A 224 -15.61 12.54 7.21
N LYS A 225 -15.91 11.91 6.07
CA LYS A 225 -16.73 12.49 4.99
C LYS A 225 -16.22 13.87 4.58
N ARG A 226 -14.92 13.94 4.30
CA ARG A 226 -14.21 15.13 3.83
C ARG A 226 -13.36 14.81 2.61
N GLN A 227 -12.95 15.85 1.88
CA GLN A 227 -11.92 15.75 0.84
C GLN A 227 -10.79 16.77 1.08
N ALA A 228 -9.61 16.47 0.56
CA ALA A 228 -8.43 17.32 0.65
C ALA A 228 -7.46 16.99 -0.50
N THR A 229 -6.59 17.93 -0.85
CA THR A 229 -5.34 17.60 -1.53
C THR A 229 -4.40 16.99 -0.49
N VAL A 230 -3.81 15.82 -0.77
CA VAL A 230 -2.97 15.11 0.20
C VAL A 230 -1.61 14.81 -0.39
N ILE A 231 -0.55 15.16 0.34
CA ILE A 231 0.84 14.90 -0.03
C ILE A 231 1.47 14.05 1.06
N VAL A 232 1.95 12.86 0.70
CA VAL A 232 2.66 11.94 1.59
C VAL A 232 4.14 12.04 1.30
N LEU A 233 4.90 12.52 2.28
CA LEU A 233 6.36 12.61 2.23
C LEU A 233 6.95 11.50 3.08
N ARG A 234 7.91 10.76 2.52
CA ARG A 234 8.59 9.66 3.21
C ARG A 234 10.09 9.76 3.09
N GLU A 235 10.77 9.79 4.23
CA GLU A 235 12.22 9.61 4.33
C GLU A 235 12.53 8.19 4.78
N ALA A 236 13.26 7.45 3.95
CA ALA A 236 13.81 6.15 4.30
C ALA A 236 15.30 6.30 4.66
N HIS A 237 15.62 6.23 5.95
CA HIS A 237 16.98 6.40 6.47
C HIS A 237 17.79 5.10 6.43
N PRO A 238 19.13 5.16 6.58
CA PRO A 238 20.02 4.00 6.49
C PRO A 238 19.73 2.88 7.50
N GLY A 239 19.09 3.15 8.64
CA GLY A 239 18.67 2.13 9.59
C GLY A 239 17.53 1.25 9.10
N TYR A 240 16.89 1.60 7.97
CA TYR A 240 15.94 0.75 7.27
C TYR A 240 16.66 -0.36 6.47
N ILE A 241 17.14 -1.36 7.21
CA ILE A 241 18.00 -2.44 6.71
C ILE A 241 17.25 -3.61 6.05
N MET A 242 15.92 -3.67 6.16
CA MET A 242 15.14 -4.84 5.75
C MET A 242 13.93 -4.48 4.87
N PRO A 243 13.76 -5.12 3.69
CA PRO A 243 12.59 -4.91 2.83
C PRO A 243 11.34 -5.56 3.44
N VAL A 244 10.67 -4.88 4.38
CA VAL A 244 9.46 -5.45 5.04
C VAL A 244 8.25 -5.54 4.11
N GLY A 245 8.32 -4.88 2.94
CA GLY A 245 7.31 -4.92 1.89
C GLY A 245 6.32 -3.75 1.96
N VAL A 246 5.51 -3.63 0.91
CA VAL A 246 4.64 -2.47 0.65
C VAL A 246 3.61 -2.20 1.76
N TRP A 247 3.14 -3.25 2.44
CA TRP A 247 2.14 -3.14 3.51
C TRP A 247 2.59 -2.22 4.66
N HIS A 248 3.91 -2.13 4.92
CA HIS A 248 4.47 -1.25 5.95
C HIS A 248 4.12 0.23 5.72
N VAL A 249 4.10 0.67 4.45
CA VAL A 249 3.72 2.04 4.09
C VAL A 249 2.27 2.29 4.45
N ARG A 250 1.36 1.37 4.08
CA ARG A 250 -0.07 1.48 4.43
C ARG A 250 -0.28 1.55 5.94
N GLU A 251 0.38 0.69 6.70
CA GLU A 251 0.21 0.66 8.16
C GLU A 251 0.84 1.88 8.84
N ASN A 252 1.94 2.42 8.33
CA ASN A 252 2.51 3.68 8.84
C ASN A 252 1.60 4.87 8.59
N VAL A 253 1.07 5.01 7.37
CA VAL A 253 0.12 6.09 7.09
C VAL A 253 -1.13 5.91 7.94
N ARG A 254 -1.65 4.69 8.11
CA ARG A 254 -2.76 4.43 9.05
C ARG A 254 -2.42 4.79 10.49
N ASN A 255 -1.19 4.51 10.93
CA ASN A 255 -0.73 4.86 12.27
C ASN A 255 -0.71 6.39 12.47
N ALA A 256 -0.13 7.13 11.52
CA ALA A 256 -0.17 8.59 11.50
C ALA A 256 -1.62 9.11 11.57
N MET A 257 -2.51 8.58 10.72
CA MET A 257 -3.91 8.99 10.60
C MET A 257 -4.81 8.58 11.78
N ARG A 258 -4.33 7.70 12.69
CA ARG A 258 -5.03 7.38 13.95
C ARG A 258 -4.77 8.45 15.02
N SER A 259 -3.65 9.16 14.92
CA SER A 259 -3.32 10.25 15.82
C SER A 259 -4.16 11.49 15.52
N LYS A 260 -4.24 12.42 16.47
CA LYS A 260 -4.91 13.70 16.26
C LYS A 260 -4.04 14.58 15.34
N PRO A 261 -4.58 15.14 14.24
CA PRO A 261 -3.80 15.99 13.35
C PRO A 261 -3.29 17.24 14.08
N LEU A 262 -2.08 17.66 13.72
CA LEU A 262 -1.64 19.03 13.92
C LEU A 262 -2.37 19.91 12.91
N LYS A 263 -2.97 21.00 13.37
CA LYS A 263 -3.80 21.88 12.55
C LYS A 263 -3.15 23.24 12.43
N PHE A 264 -3.22 23.81 11.22
CA PHE A 264 -2.63 25.09 10.89
C PHE A 264 -3.59 25.91 10.03
N ASP A 265 -3.43 27.23 10.11
CA ASP A 265 -4.27 28.17 9.36
C ASP A 265 -3.66 28.49 7.99
N THR A 266 -2.34 28.36 7.86
CA THR A 266 -1.59 28.65 6.62
C THR A 266 -0.79 27.44 6.13
N LEU A 267 -0.47 27.44 4.82
CA LEU A 267 0.37 26.40 4.23
C LEU A 267 1.81 26.51 4.77
N GLU A 268 2.27 27.74 4.96
CA GLU A 268 3.60 28.08 5.46
C GLU A 268 3.83 27.50 6.85
N GLU A 269 2.90 27.66 7.78
CA GLU A 269 2.98 27.06 9.12
C GLU A 269 3.03 25.53 9.06
N ALA A 270 2.21 24.92 8.22
CA ALA A 270 2.20 23.47 8.04
C ALA A 270 3.54 22.96 7.46
N LEU A 271 4.10 23.68 6.48
CA LEU A 271 5.40 23.33 5.88
C LEU A 271 6.58 23.56 6.82
N LEU A 272 6.52 24.59 7.67
CA LEU A 272 7.51 24.79 8.73
C LEU A 272 7.55 23.58 9.67
N ARG A 273 6.37 23.08 10.07
CA ARG A 273 6.27 21.89 10.92
C ARG A 273 6.87 20.65 10.24
N VAL A 274 6.57 20.44 8.96
CA VAL A 274 7.12 19.33 8.17
C VAL A 274 8.65 19.47 8.07
N ALA A 275 9.16 20.68 7.83
CA ALA A 275 10.59 20.96 7.73
C ALA A 275 11.36 20.71 9.03
N GLU A 276 10.73 20.86 10.20
CA GLU A 276 11.34 20.52 11.50
C GLU A 276 11.51 19.00 11.71
N ARG A 277 10.72 18.18 11.01
CA ARG A 277 10.70 16.72 11.17
C ARG A 277 11.55 15.99 10.14
N LEU A 278 11.52 16.46 8.91
CA LEU A 278 12.31 15.94 7.81
C LEU A 278 13.75 16.41 7.94
N GLU A 279 14.69 15.51 7.69
CA GLU A 279 16.11 15.89 7.64
C GLU A 279 16.50 16.48 6.28
N ILE A 280 15.82 16.06 5.22
CA ILE A 280 16.02 16.63 3.88
C ILE A 280 15.36 18.01 3.84
N PRO A 281 16.07 19.06 3.37
CA PRO A 281 15.53 20.41 3.32
C PRO A 281 14.19 20.47 2.57
N ILE A 282 13.23 21.20 3.14
CA ILE A 282 11.87 21.29 2.56
C ILE A 282 11.86 21.81 1.12
N ASN A 283 12.81 22.68 0.75
CA ASN A 283 12.94 23.19 -0.62
C ASN A 283 13.16 22.06 -1.65
N PHE A 284 13.90 21.02 -1.27
CA PHE A 284 14.10 19.85 -2.14
C PHE A 284 12.77 19.13 -2.42
N TRP A 285 11.90 19.01 -1.42
CA TRP A 285 10.57 18.44 -1.59
C TRP A 285 9.67 19.33 -2.42
N ILE A 286 9.68 20.64 -2.18
CA ILE A 286 8.86 21.61 -2.92
C ILE A 286 9.25 21.62 -4.41
N GLU A 287 10.54 21.65 -4.75
CA GLU A 287 11.02 21.68 -6.13
C GLU A 287 10.60 20.44 -6.93
N ASN A 288 10.51 19.30 -6.26
CA ASN A 288 10.17 18.00 -6.84
C ASN A 288 8.70 17.61 -6.71
N SER A 289 7.88 18.43 -6.04
CA SER A 289 6.45 18.18 -5.86
C SER A 289 5.62 18.87 -6.93
N ASP A 290 4.73 18.14 -7.59
CA ASP A 290 3.80 18.74 -8.54
C ASP A 290 2.72 19.55 -7.80
N LEU A 291 2.12 18.99 -6.75
CA LEU A 291 0.97 19.60 -6.07
C LEU A 291 1.36 20.77 -5.16
N LEU A 292 2.56 20.75 -4.55
CA LEU A 292 3.06 21.90 -3.78
C LEU A 292 3.36 23.06 -4.73
N ARG A 293 4.02 22.82 -5.87
CA ARG A 293 4.30 23.88 -6.85
C ARG A 293 3.02 24.49 -7.39
N GLU A 294 2.01 23.68 -7.69
CA GLU A 294 0.68 24.16 -8.08
C GLU A 294 0.04 25.00 -6.96
N SER A 295 0.17 24.57 -5.70
CA SER A 295 -0.40 25.30 -4.55
C SER A 295 0.23 26.69 -4.34
N PHE A 296 1.51 26.87 -4.70
CA PHE A 296 2.19 28.17 -4.64
C PHE A 296 1.95 29.05 -5.88
N THR A 297 1.77 28.44 -7.06
CA THR A 297 1.62 29.19 -8.33
C THR A 297 0.18 29.55 -8.66
N GLN A 298 -0.79 28.75 -8.22
CA GLN A 298 -2.19 28.93 -8.54
C GLN A 298 -2.88 29.89 -7.55
N LYS A 299 -2.96 31.18 -7.90
CA LYS A 299 -3.87 32.12 -7.22
C LYS A 299 -5.32 31.68 -7.45
N LYS A 300 -6.07 31.42 -6.36
CA LYS A 300 -7.48 31.01 -6.43
C LYS A 300 -8.32 32.07 -7.15
N LEU A 301 -9.33 31.65 -7.92
CA LEU A 301 -10.32 32.55 -8.55
C LEU A 301 -11.02 33.45 -7.51
N THR A 302 -11.17 32.98 -6.28
CA THR A 302 -11.71 33.77 -5.14
C THR A 302 -10.81 34.92 -4.70
N HIS A 303 -9.57 34.99 -5.19
CA HIS A 303 -8.67 36.11 -4.93
C HIS A 303 -8.95 37.31 -5.89
N TRP A 304 -9.83 37.10 -6.88
CA TRP A 304 -10.21 38.08 -7.90
C TRP A 304 -11.70 38.43 -7.88
N ILE A 305 -12.44 37.96 -6.87
CA ILE A 305 -13.84 38.29 -6.57
C ILE A 305 -13.85 39.09 -5.27
#